data_AF-A0A520WE41-F1
#
_entry.id   AF-A0A520WE41-F1
#
_cell.length_a   1.000
_cell.length_b   1.000
_cell.length_c   1.000
_cell.angle_alpha   90.00
_cell.angle_beta   90.00
_cell.angle_gamma   90.00
#
_symmetry.space_group_name_H-M   'P 1'
#
loop_
_entity.id
_entity.type
_entity.pdbx_description
1 polymer ?
#
loop_
_entity_poly.entity_id
_entity_poly.type
_entity_poly.pdbx_seq_one_letter_code
_entity_poly.pdbx_strand_id
1 'polypeptide(L)'
;DITLAAGDGVVINDGGTMAQAEVSDFATYVSINITDGAVGTDDLAANAVDGTKIQLGSDAEGDIMYYDGTNYVRLAKGADDQILAMNGNVPNWQNEARPVAPPTPNSSSDRRFKKNISTVSGALQKLSKLNPVNYDWRQDEFEHKGFGDKKQWGFIAQEIKEIFPELVGKDDEDFLTLNYQGFVPLLTKAVQEQQEEIDSQQKEIDALKSQLQMIMDMLDNDMSDKTDSKKDNDNKKPVKLSMATQK
;
A
#
# COMPACT_ATOMS: atom_id res chain seq x y z
N ASP A 1 64.72 -40.19 25.41
CA ASP A 1 63.75 -39.11 25.62
C ASP A 1 64.36 -38.05 26.51
N ILE A 2 64.33 -36.80 26.07
CA ILE A 2 64.69 -35.65 26.89
C ILE A 2 63.40 -35.19 27.55
N THR A 3 63.35 -35.22 28.87
CA THR A 3 62.23 -34.71 29.66
C THR A 3 62.66 -33.39 30.28
N LEU A 4 61.96 -32.32 29.95
CA LEU A 4 62.20 -31.00 30.53
C LEU A 4 61.39 -30.85 31.82
N ALA A 5 62.00 -30.32 32.87
CA ALA A 5 61.40 -30.01 34.15
C ALA A 5 60.96 -28.54 34.23
N ALA A 6 60.05 -28.24 35.17
CA ALA A 6 59.45 -26.91 35.33
C ALA A 6 60.46 -25.75 35.45
N GLY A 7 61.64 -25.99 36.04
CA GLY A 7 62.70 -24.98 36.21
C GLY A 7 63.75 -24.98 35.10
N ASP A 8 63.57 -25.77 34.03
CA ASP A 8 64.49 -25.75 32.91
C ASP A 8 64.29 -24.47 32.09
N GLY A 9 65.38 -23.83 31.69
CA GLY A 9 65.35 -22.64 30.85
C GLY A 9 65.11 -22.99 29.38
N VAL A 10 64.11 -22.37 28.78
CA VAL A 10 63.77 -22.46 27.36
C VAL A 10 63.89 -21.09 26.72
N VAL A 11 64.23 -21.06 25.43
CA VAL A 11 64.27 -19.81 24.67
C VAL A 11 63.02 -19.72 23.82
N ILE A 12 62.23 -18.68 24.03
CA ILE A 12 61.03 -18.39 23.24
C ILE A 12 61.32 -17.23 22.28
N ASN A 13 60.73 -17.29 21.09
CA ASN A 13 60.74 -16.19 20.14
C ASN A 13 59.43 -15.42 20.31
N ASP A 14 59.51 -14.24 20.93
CA ASP A 14 58.37 -13.38 21.19
C ASP A 14 58.49 -12.13 20.30
N GLY A 15 57.66 -12.05 19.26
CA GLY A 15 57.64 -10.90 18.35
C GLY A 15 58.99 -10.55 17.67
N GLY A 16 59.89 -11.53 17.51
CA GLY A 16 61.22 -11.33 16.90
C GLY A 16 62.37 -11.05 17.87
N THR A 17 62.11 -11.05 19.19
CA THR A 17 63.14 -10.99 20.23
C THR A 17 63.24 -12.32 20.96
N MET A 18 64.47 -12.85 21.10
CA MET A 18 64.70 -14.10 21.82
C MET A 18 64.82 -13.81 23.32
N ALA A 19 63.90 -14.36 24.12
CA ALA A 19 63.88 -14.23 25.57
C ALA A 19 64.04 -15.61 26.26
N GLN A 20 64.70 -15.64 27.41
CA GLN A 20 64.83 -16.83 28.24
C GLN A 20 63.66 -16.89 29.23
N ALA A 21 62.92 -18.00 29.23
CA ALA A 21 61.79 -18.27 30.12
C ALA A 21 61.93 -19.65 30.76
N GLU A 22 61.25 -19.91 31.87
CA GLU A 22 61.19 -21.28 32.44
C GLU A 22 60.08 -22.09 31.78
N VAL A 23 60.21 -23.43 31.77
CA VAL A 23 59.14 -24.33 31.30
C VAL A 23 57.83 -24.10 32.05
N SER A 24 57.90 -23.72 33.34
CA SER A 24 56.76 -23.38 34.18
C SER A 24 55.97 -22.15 33.68
N ASP A 25 56.62 -21.21 32.98
CA ASP A 25 56.00 -19.99 32.46
C ASP A 25 55.15 -20.25 31.20
N PHE A 26 55.31 -21.41 30.56
CA PHE A 26 54.63 -21.74 29.30
C PHE A 26 53.10 -21.76 29.44
N ALA A 27 52.59 -22.25 30.59
CA ALA A 27 51.16 -22.22 30.88
C ALA A 27 50.63 -20.79 31.00
N THR A 28 51.43 -19.90 31.62
CA THR A 28 51.11 -18.48 31.82
C THR A 28 51.15 -17.70 30.50
N TYR A 29 52.16 -17.95 29.65
CA TYR A 29 52.31 -17.32 28.33
C TYR A 29 51.12 -17.61 27.40
N VAL A 30 50.64 -18.86 27.36
CA VAL A 30 49.46 -19.25 26.56
C VAL A 30 48.20 -18.53 27.04
N SER A 31 48.01 -18.36 28.35
CA SER A 31 46.84 -17.67 28.90
C SER A 31 46.90 -16.13 28.76
N ILE A 32 48.08 -15.51 28.81
CA ILE A 32 48.22 -14.05 28.64
C ILE A 32 47.77 -13.61 27.24
N ASN A 33 48.10 -14.38 26.20
CA ASN A 33 47.73 -14.06 24.81
C ASN A 33 46.20 -14.07 24.55
N ILE A 34 45.41 -14.74 25.40
CA ILE A 34 43.95 -14.82 25.27
C ILE A 34 43.23 -13.68 26.03
N THR A 35 43.90 -13.01 26.99
CA THR A 35 43.21 -12.18 27.99
C THR A 35 43.14 -10.68 27.66
N ASP A 36 43.91 -10.16 26.70
CA ASP A 36 44.01 -8.70 26.43
C ASP A 36 43.61 -8.26 25.01
N GLY A 37 42.76 -9.03 24.32
CA GLY A 37 42.30 -8.65 22.96
C GLY A 37 43.41 -8.59 21.90
N ALA A 38 44.57 -9.17 22.20
CA ALA A 38 45.78 -9.16 21.38
C ALA A 38 45.90 -10.37 20.43
N VAL A 39 44.81 -11.09 20.17
CA VAL A 39 44.81 -12.21 19.22
C VAL A 39 44.96 -11.65 17.80
N GLY A 40 46.21 -11.57 17.33
CA GLY A 40 46.56 -11.04 16.00
C GLY A 40 46.49 -12.11 14.91
N THR A 41 46.80 -11.73 13.67
CA THR A 41 46.85 -12.67 12.53
C THR A 41 47.97 -13.72 12.65
N ASP A 42 48.97 -13.44 13.48
CA ASP A 42 50.07 -14.39 13.76
C ASP A 42 49.61 -15.47 14.76
N ASP A 43 48.60 -15.18 15.59
CA ASP A 43 47.99 -16.13 16.55
C ASP A 43 46.85 -16.95 15.91
N LEU A 44 46.17 -16.38 14.92
CA LEU A 44 45.11 -17.04 14.15
C LEU A 44 45.45 -17.01 12.66
N ALA A 45 45.84 -18.16 12.13
CA ALA A 45 46.06 -18.32 10.68
C ALA A 45 44.79 -17.95 9.88
N ALA A 46 44.96 -17.59 8.60
CA ALA A 46 43.83 -17.28 7.73
C ALA A 46 42.83 -18.45 7.68
N ASN A 47 41.55 -18.16 7.88
CA ASN A 47 40.46 -19.16 8.03
C ASN A 47 40.63 -20.14 9.20
N ALA A 48 41.51 -19.85 10.17
CA ALA A 48 41.65 -20.68 11.37
C ALA A 48 40.38 -20.65 12.22
N VAL A 49 39.64 -19.55 12.25
CA VAL A 49 38.30 -19.48 12.83
C VAL A 49 37.27 -19.71 11.72
N ASP A 50 36.76 -20.94 11.67
CA ASP A 50 35.74 -21.37 10.73
C ASP A 50 34.41 -21.60 11.46
N GLY A 51 33.36 -21.96 10.72
CA GLY A 51 32.03 -22.26 11.25
C GLY A 51 32.03 -23.28 12.40
N THR A 52 33.01 -24.20 12.46
CA THR A 52 33.07 -25.21 13.54
C THR A 52 33.52 -24.62 14.87
N LYS A 53 34.23 -23.49 14.86
CA LYS A 53 34.75 -22.83 16.07
C LYS A 53 33.82 -21.74 16.61
N ILE A 54 32.86 -21.31 15.81
CA ILE A 54 31.82 -20.33 16.18
C ILE A 54 30.43 -20.97 16.36
N GLN A 55 30.36 -22.30 16.35
CA GLN A 55 29.11 -23.06 16.38
C GLN A 55 28.43 -22.91 17.75
N LEU A 56 27.16 -22.47 17.76
CA LEU A 56 26.32 -22.36 18.95
C LEU A 56 25.59 -23.68 19.25
N GLY A 57 25.88 -24.74 18.50
CA GLY A 57 25.45 -26.12 18.73
C GLY A 57 24.09 -26.49 18.12
N SER A 58 23.32 -25.51 17.65
CA SER A 58 22.01 -25.71 17.00
C SER A 58 21.87 -24.98 15.67
N ASP A 59 22.99 -24.64 15.05
CA ASP A 59 23.04 -23.81 13.84
C ASP A 59 22.48 -24.56 12.61
N ALA A 60 21.75 -23.83 11.80
CA ALA A 60 21.19 -24.27 10.52
C ALA A 60 21.50 -23.22 9.43
N GLU A 61 21.47 -23.67 8.17
CA GLU A 61 21.67 -22.78 7.03
C GLU A 61 20.61 -21.67 7.00
N GLY A 62 21.05 -20.41 6.92
CA GLY A 62 20.20 -19.23 6.90
C GLY A 62 19.93 -18.60 8.27
N ASP A 63 20.49 -19.15 9.35
CA ASP A 63 20.40 -18.54 10.68
C ASP A 63 21.21 -17.25 10.77
N ILE A 64 20.77 -16.36 11.65
CA ILE A 64 21.40 -15.06 11.91
C ILE A 64 21.97 -15.08 13.33
N MET A 65 23.16 -14.52 13.53
CA MET A 65 23.69 -14.24 14.86
C MET A 65 23.52 -12.76 15.20
N TYR A 66 23.05 -12.47 16.41
CA TYR A 66 22.93 -11.10 16.90
C TYR A 66 23.44 -10.98 18.34
N TYR A 67 23.82 -9.76 18.73
CA TYR A 67 24.25 -9.47 20.09
C TYR A 67 23.05 -9.06 20.95
N ASP A 68 22.80 -9.76 22.05
CA ASP A 68 21.65 -9.52 22.94
C ASP A 68 21.94 -8.51 24.07
N GLY A 69 23.14 -7.96 24.11
CA GLY A 69 23.61 -7.11 25.20
C GLY A 69 24.59 -7.79 26.16
N THR A 70 24.69 -9.13 26.11
CA THR A 70 25.61 -9.93 26.94
C THR A 70 26.44 -10.89 26.10
N ASN A 71 25.83 -11.57 25.12
CA ASN A 71 26.48 -12.55 24.27
C ASN A 71 25.98 -12.44 22.82
N TYR A 72 26.71 -13.10 21.92
CA TYR A 72 26.18 -13.43 20.61
C TYR A 72 25.26 -14.64 20.73
N VAL A 73 24.03 -14.49 20.25
CA VAL A 73 22.98 -15.49 20.30
C VAL A 73 22.42 -15.75 18.90
N ARG A 74 21.85 -16.93 18.73
CA ARG A 74 21.27 -17.41 17.48
C ARG A 74 19.83 -16.93 17.34
N LEU A 75 19.50 -16.38 16.17
CA LEU A 75 18.16 -16.23 15.65
C LEU A 75 17.98 -17.24 14.50
N ALA A 76 17.06 -18.19 14.69
CA ALA A 76 16.73 -19.17 13.65
C ALA A 76 16.23 -18.46 12.38
N LYS A 77 16.48 -19.04 11.20
CA LYS A 77 16.00 -18.48 9.92
C LYS A 77 14.48 -18.27 9.90
N GLY A 78 14.05 -17.22 9.19
CA GLY A 78 12.64 -16.93 8.95
C GLY A 78 12.02 -17.84 7.88
N ALA A 79 10.70 -17.83 7.80
CA ALA A 79 9.97 -18.37 6.66
C ALA A 79 10.00 -17.40 5.46
N ASP A 80 9.67 -17.88 4.26
CA ASP A 80 9.78 -17.13 2.99
C ASP A 80 9.03 -15.77 2.99
N ASP A 81 7.96 -15.64 3.78
CA ASP A 81 7.09 -14.45 3.85
C ASP A 81 7.29 -13.62 5.14
N GLN A 82 8.41 -13.82 5.85
CA GLN A 82 8.73 -13.08 7.07
C GLN A 82 9.79 -12.00 6.82
N ILE A 83 9.59 -10.85 7.46
CA ILE A 83 10.56 -9.76 7.50
C ILE A 83 11.28 -9.74 8.84
N LEU A 84 12.55 -9.34 8.81
CA LEU A 84 13.30 -9.09 10.04
C LEU A 84 12.89 -7.73 10.60
N ALA A 85 12.34 -7.74 11.81
CA ALA A 85 11.89 -6.56 12.53
C ALA A 85 12.56 -6.50 13.91
N MET A 86 12.39 -5.38 14.60
CA MET A 86 12.91 -5.16 15.96
C MET A 86 11.76 -5.18 16.96
N ASN A 87 11.84 -6.04 17.98
CA ASN A 87 10.97 -5.98 19.14
C ASN A 87 11.76 -5.37 20.30
N GLY A 88 11.70 -4.04 20.41
CA GLY A 88 12.63 -3.27 21.23
C GLY A 88 14.05 -3.38 20.66
N ASN A 89 14.98 -3.93 21.44
CA ASN A 89 16.39 -4.12 21.02
C ASN A 89 16.67 -5.52 20.47
N VAL A 90 15.67 -6.40 20.39
CA VAL A 90 15.84 -7.79 19.97
C VAL A 90 15.31 -7.97 18.55
N PRO A 91 16.14 -8.40 17.58
CA PRO A 91 15.67 -8.74 16.25
C PRO A 91 14.77 -9.98 16.30
N ASN A 92 13.66 -9.94 15.57
CA ASN A 92 12.74 -11.07 15.44
C ASN A 92 12.14 -11.15 14.03
N TRP A 93 11.65 -12.33 13.66
CA TRP A 93 10.87 -12.51 12.44
C TRP A 93 9.42 -12.13 12.71
N GLN A 94 8.88 -11.28 11.87
CA GLN A 94 7.48 -10.91 11.88
C GLN A 94 6.90 -11.16 10.51
N ASN A 95 5.64 -11.57 10.45
CA ASN A 95 4.88 -11.46 9.20
C ASN A 95 4.87 -9.99 8.80
N GLU A 96 4.92 -9.68 7.51
CA GLU A 96 4.82 -8.30 7.05
C GLU A 96 3.62 -7.61 7.69
N ALA A 97 3.87 -6.74 8.68
CA ALA A 97 2.90 -5.80 9.20
C ALA A 97 2.66 -4.80 8.08
N ARG A 98 1.73 -5.14 7.18
CA ARG A 98 1.41 -4.33 6.01
C ARG A 98 1.17 -2.89 6.48
N PRO A 99 1.97 -1.92 6.00
CA PRO A 99 1.53 -0.54 5.97
C PRO A 99 0.19 -0.51 5.25
N VAL A 100 -0.67 0.43 5.64
CA VAL A 100 -2.00 0.67 5.09
C VAL A 100 -1.91 1.09 3.60
N ALA A 101 -1.61 0.13 2.73
CA ALA A 101 -1.77 0.05 1.29
C ALA A 101 -0.91 -1.15 0.81
N PRO A 102 -1.47 -2.19 0.15
CA PRO A 102 -0.64 -3.22 -0.47
C PRO A 102 0.29 -2.59 -1.51
N PRO A 103 1.60 -2.92 -1.55
CA PRO A 103 2.30 -2.93 -2.83
C PRO A 103 1.65 -4.05 -3.64
N THR A 104 0.71 -3.74 -4.55
CA THR A 104 -0.08 -4.76 -5.25
C THR A 104 0.85 -5.71 -6.02
N PRO A 105 1.09 -6.94 -5.55
CA PRO A 105 1.83 -7.90 -6.33
C PRO A 105 0.85 -8.32 -7.43
N ASN A 106 1.24 -8.19 -8.69
CA ASN A 106 0.58 -8.87 -9.83
C ASN A 106 -0.95 -8.68 -9.99
N SER A 107 -1.36 -7.52 -10.55
CA SER A 107 -2.68 -7.34 -11.19
C SER A 107 -2.79 -8.08 -12.54
N SER A 108 -2.52 -9.39 -12.54
CA SER A 108 -2.64 -10.23 -13.73
C SER A 108 -4.07 -10.17 -14.26
N SER A 109 -4.25 -9.61 -15.46
CA SER A 109 -5.56 -9.28 -16.02
C SER A 109 -5.84 -9.90 -17.39
N ASP A 110 -4.91 -10.76 -17.86
CA ASP A 110 -4.99 -11.47 -19.14
C ASP A 110 -6.28 -12.29 -19.23
N ARG A 111 -6.93 -12.22 -20.41
CA ARG A 111 -8.20 -12.92 -20.69
C ARG A 111 -8.09 -14.43 -20.45
N ARG A 112 -6.92 -15.03 -20.68
CA ARG A 112 -6.68 -16.48 -20.50
C ARG A 112 -6.82 -16.93 -19.05
N PHE A 113 -6.69 -16.02 -18.09
CA PHE A 113 -6.85 -16.31 -16.66
C PHE A 113 -8.29 -16.11 -16.16
N LYS A 114 -9.23 -15.70 -17.04
CA LYS A 114 -10.61 -15.38 -16.69
C LYS A 114 -11.59 -16.33 -17.36
N LYS A 115 -12.60 -16.79 -16.62
CA LYS A 115 -13.73 -17.60 -17.10
C LYS A 115 -15.05 -16.92 -16.74
N ASN A 116 -16.14 -17.28 -17.42
CA ASN A 116 -17.49 -16.72 -17.19
C ASN A 116 -17.52 -15.18 -17.27
N ILE A 117 -16.90 -14.61 -18.31
CA ILE A 117 -16.81 -13.16 -18.50
C ILE A 117 -18.16 -12.63 -18.98
N SER A 118 -18.81 -11.79 -18.18
CA SER A 118 -20.02 -11.05 -18.52
C SER A 118 -19.84 -9.55 -18.32
N THR A 119 -20.51 -8.74 -19.12
CA THR A 119 -20.53 -7.29 -18.95
C THR A 119 -21.28 -6.91 -17.68
N VAL A 120 -20.75 -5.94 -16.94
CA VAL A 120 -21.44 -5.36 -15.77
C VAL A 120 -22.64 -4.52 -16.26
N SER A 121 -23.78 -4.65 -15.60
CA SER A 121 -24.98 -3.84 -15.86
C SER A 121 -25.72 -3.50 -14.57
N GLY A 122 -26.50 -2.42 -14.60
CA GLY A 122 -27.24 -1.92 -13.44
C GLY A 122 -26.31 -1.43 -12.32
N ALA A 123 -25.10 -1.01 -12.68
CA ALA A 123 -24.10 -0.55 -11.73
C ALA A 123 -24.56 0.75 -11.06
N LEU A 124 -25.10 1.69 -11.83
CA LEU A 124 -25.60 2.97 -11.33
C LEU A 124 -26.70 2.77 -10.28
N GLN A 125 -27.68 1.92 -10.57
CA GLN A 125 -28.80 1.63 -9.66
C GLN A 125 -28.36 0.94 -8.36
N LYS A 126 -27.33 0.09 -8.41
CA LYS A 126 -26.81 -0.57 -7.20
C LYS A 126 -25.94 0.39 -6.39
N LEU A 127 -25.07 1.15 -7.06
CA LEU A 127 -24.17 2.11 -6.42
C LEU A 127 -24.93 3.28 -5.77
N SER A 128 -26.06 3.69 -6.33
CA SER A 128 -26.90 4.75 -5.75
C SER A 128 -27.54 4.38 -4.41
N LYS A 129 -27.56 3.09 -4.05
CA LYS A 129 -28.05 2.60 -2.75
C LYS A 129 -26.96 2.55 -1.68
N LEU A 130 -25.69 2.73 -2.07
CA LEU A 130 -24.60 2.73 -1.11
C LEU A 130 -24.63 3.99 -0.26
N ASN A 131 -24.17 3.87 0.98
CA ASN A 131 -24.04 4.96 1.93
C ASN A 131 -22.56 5.24 2.21
N PRO A 132 -21.92 6.21 1.50
CA PRO A 132 -20.59 6.66 1.85
C PRO A 132 -20.61 7.34 3.22
N VAL A 133 -19.77 6.88 4.15
CA VAL A 133 -19.69 7.41 5.50
C VAL A 133 -18.30 7.98 5.78
N ASN A 134 -18.23 8.78 6.83
CA ASN A 134 -16.97 9.15 7.47
C ASN A 134 -16.99 8.64 8.91
N TYR A 135 -15.84 8.23 9.42
CA TYR A 135 -15.73 7.59 10.72
C TYR A 135 -14.37 7.83 11.35
N ASP A 136 -14.32 7.69 12.66
CA ASP A 136 -13.11 7.64 13.47
C ASP A 136 -12.95 6.20 13.97
N TRP A 137 -11.70 5.74 14.06
CA TRP A 137 -11.41 4.39 14.54
C TRP A 137 -11.56 4.30 16.06
N ARG A 138 -12.11 3.18 16.55
CA ARG A 138 -12.17 2.84 17.99
C ARG A 138 -10.82 2.28 18.45
N GLN A 139 -9.80 3.14 18.48
CA GLN A 139 -8.43 2.76 18.81
C GLN A 139 -8.29 2.23 20.24
N ASP A 140 -9.07 2.80 21.16
CA ASP A 140 -9.13 2.45 22.59
C ASP A 140 -9.76 1.08 22.84
N GLU A 141 -10.70 0.65 22.00
CA GLU A 141 -11.35 -0.66 22.11
C GLU A 141 -10.59 -1.77 21.37
N PHE A 142 -9.78 -1.41 20.35
CA PHE A 142 -9.12 -2.35 19.44
C PHE A 142 -7.63 -1.99 19.22
N GLU A 143 -6.88 -1.80 20.30
CA GLU A 143 -5.48 -1.36 20.26
C GLU A 143 -4.58 -2.25 19.39
N HIS A 144 -4.80 -3.58 19.40
CA HIS A 144 -4.01 -4.55 18.64
C HIS A 144 -4.20 -4.48 17.12
N LYS A 145 -5.24 -3.78 16.65
CA LYS A 145 -5.52 -3.62 15.21
C LYS A 145 -4.66 -2.53 14.54
N GLY A 146 -3.96 -1.69 15.32
CA GLY A 146 -3.06 -0.67 14.78
C GLY A 146 -3.76 0.44 13.98
N PHE A 147 -5.01 0.76 14.31
CA PHE A 147 -5.76 1.82 13.63
C PHE A 147 -5.15 3.21 13.85
N GLY A 148 -5.29 4.08 12.85
CA GLY A 148 -4.83 5.48 12.92
C GLY A 148 -5.84 6.41 13.60
N ASP A 149 -5.35 7.58 14.06
CA ASP A 149 -6.12 8.59 14.80
C ASP A 149 -6.86 9.58 13.91
N LYS A 150 -6.66 9.48 12.59
CA LYS A 150 -7.26 10.39 11.62
C LYS A 150 -8.60 9.88 11.15
N LYS A 151 -9.54 10.81 11.07
CA LYS A 151 -10.84 10.63 10.41
C LYS A 151 -10.69 10.07 9.00
N GLN A 152 -11.49 9.06 8.68
CA GLN A 152 -11.49 8.35 7.40
C GLN A 152 -12.83 8.49 6.68
N TRP A 153 -12.83 8.24 5.38
CA TRP A 153 -14.02 8.10 4.54
C TRP A 153 -14.04 6.70 3.93
N GLY A 154 -15.22 6.10 3.87
CA GLY A 154 -15.37 4.76 3.33
C GLY A 154 -16.80 4.25 3.45
N PHE A 155 -16.93 2.94 3.64
CA PHE A 155 -18.22 2.26 3.75
C PHE A 155 -18.25 1.32 4.94
N ILE A 156 -19.46 1.02 5.42
CA ILE A 156 -19.69 -0.03 6.42
C ILE A 156 -19.79 -1.39 5.72
N ALA A 157 -18.91 -2.32 6.06
CA ALA A 157 -18.80 -3.60 5.37
C ALA A 157 -20.09 -4.44 5.44
N GLN A 158 -20.85 -4.32 6.53
CA GLN A 158 -22.14 -4.97 6.73
C GLN A 158 -23.19 -4.47 5.71
N GLU A 159 -23.23 -3.17 5.45
CA GLU A 159 -24.13 -2.56 4.46
C GLU A 159 -23.74 -2.97 3.04
N ILE A 160 -22.43 -2.98 2.74
CA ILE A 160 -21.92 -3.44 1.44
C ILE A 160 -22.29 -4.91 1.20
N LYS A 161 -22.25 -5.75 2.23
CA LYS A 161 -22.53 -7.19 2.11
C LYS A 161 -23.94 -7.48 1.59
N GLU A 162 -24.91 -6.62 1.86
CA GLU A 162 -26.29 -6.78 1.38
C GLU A 162 -26.43 -6.53 -0.13
N ILE A 163 -25.52 -5.73 -0.71
CA ILE A 163 -25.62 -5.26 -2.11
C ILE A 163 -24.56 -5.93 -3.00
N PHE A 164 -23.33 -6.02 -2.49
CA PHE A 164 -22.14 -6.57 -3.16
C PHE A 164 -21.40 -7.53 -2.23
N PRO A 165 -21.98 -8.69 -1.87
CA PRO A 165 -21.34 -9.67 -0.99
C PRO A 165 -19.97 -10.12 -1.51
N GLU A 166 -19.74 -10.10 -2.82
CA GLU A 166 -18.47 -10.44 -3.47
C GLU A 166 -17.32 -9.45 -3.18
N LEU A 167 -17.63 -8.24 -2.69
CA LEU A 167 -16.65 -7.23 -2.31
C LEU A 167 -16.30 -7.27 -0.82
N VAL A 168 -16.93 -8.16 -0.05
CA VAL A 168 -16.75 -8.27 1.40
C VAL A 168 -15.96 -9.53 1.74
N GLY A 169 -14.82 -9.34 2.39
CA GLY A 169 -13.98 -10.40 2.93
C GLY A 169 -14.07 -10.50 4.45
N LYS A 170 -13.19 -11.31 5.02
CA LYS A 170 -12.97 -11.44 6.46
C LYS A 170 -11.47 -11.43 6.75
N ASP A 171 -11.06 -10.88 7.88
CA ASP A 171 -9.70 -11.04 8.41
C ASP A 171 -9.57 -12.31 9.27
N ASP A 172 -8.38 -12.55 9.80
CA ASP A 172 -8.06 -13.75 10.60
C ASP A 172 -8.85 -13.81 11.93
N GLU A 173 -9.44 -12.70 12.37
CA GLU A 173 -10.27 -12.58 13.58
C GLU A 173 -11.78 -12.51 13.26
N ASP A 174 -12.18 -12.89 12.04
CA ASP A 174 -13.56 -12.88 11.54
C ASP A 174 -14.21 -11.50 11.35
N PHE A 175 -13.45 -10.40 11.43
CA PHE A 175 -13.96 -9.06 11.13
C PHE A 175 -14.11 -8.86 9.62
N LEU A 176 -15.19 -8.19 9.22
CA LEU A 176 -15.47 -7.94 7.81
C LEU A 176 -14.51 -6.91 7.22
N THR A 177 -13.99 -7.20 6.02
CA THR A 177 -13.08 -6.34 5.26
C THR A 177 -13.66 -6.02 3.88
N LEU A 178 -13.15 -5.00 3.21
CA LEU A 178 -13.63 -4.55 1.90
C LEU A 178 -12.55 -4.60 0.81
N ASN A 179 -12.93 -5.14 -0.35
CA ASN A 179 -12.16 -5.00 -1.59
C ASN A 179 -12.50 -3.68 -2.29
N TYR A 180 -11.86 -2.59 -1.87
CA TYR A 180 -12.06 -1.27 -2.47
C TYR A 180 -11.73 -1.21 -3.96
N GLN A 181 -10.79 -2.04 -4.45
CA GLN A 181 -10.43 -2.07 -5.87
C GLN A 181 -11.54 -2.64 -6.76
N GLY A 182 -12.37 -3.53 -6.22
CA GLY A 182 -13.51 -4.11 -6.94
C GLY A 182 -14.60 -3.10 -7.30
N PHE A 183 -14.64 -1.94 -6.63
CA PHE A 183 -15.57 -0.86 -6.97
C PHE A 183 -15.20 -0.13 -8.26
N VAL A 184 -13.92 -0.10 -8.67
CA VAL A 184 -13.46 0.65 -9.85
C VAL A 184 -14.21 0.28 -11.15
N PRO A 185 -14.35 -1.00 -11.55
CA PRO A 185 -15.13 -1.36 -12.73
C PRO A 185 -16.63 -1.07 -12.57
N LEU A 186 -17.18 -1.18 -11.35
CA LEU A 186 -18.58 -0.84 -11.07
C LEU A 186 -18.84 0.66 -11.25
N LEU A 187 -17.99 1.51 -10.66
CA LEU A 187 -18.03 2.96 -10.79
C LEU A 187 -17.88 3.38 -12.25
N THR A 188 -16.97 2.74 -12.99
CA THR A 188 -16.78 2.98 -14.43
C THR A 188 -18.07 2.70 -15.20
N LYS A 189 -18.71 1.55 -14.96
CA LYS A 189 -19.97 1.23 -15.63
C LYS A 189 -21.11 2.15 -15.21
N ALA A 190 -21.18 2.58 -13.95
CA ALA A 190 -22.18 3.53 -13.49
C ALA A 190 -22.03 4.90 -14.17
N VAL A 191 -20.81 5.39 -14.38
CA VAL A 191 -20.56 6.63 -15.13
C VAL A 191 -20.99 6.49 -16.59
N GLN A 192 -20.76 5.33 -17.21
CA GLN A 192 -21.23 5.05 -18.58
C GLN A 192 -22.77 5.04 -18.66
N GLU A 193 -23.43 4.34 -17.73
CA GLU A 193 -24.90 4.30 -17.63
C GLU A 193 -25.46 5.71 -17.37
N GLN A 194 -24.81 6.50 -16.52
CA GLN A 194 -25.19 7.89 -16.26
C GLN A 194 -25.04 8.77 -17.52
N GLN A 195 -23.99 8.56 -18.33
CA GLN A 195 -23.82 9.29 -19.59
C GLN A 195 -24.93 8.95 -20.58
N GLU A 196 -25.37 7.69 -20.65
CA GLU A 196 -26.50 7.26 -21.49
C GLU A 196 -27.80 7.96 -21.05
N GLU A 197 -28.05 8.10 -19.74
CA GLU A 197 -29.20 8.85 -19.21
C GLU A 197 -29.14 10.34 -19.57
N ILE A 198 -27.96 10.97 -19.42
CA ILE A 198 -27.75 12.39 -19.78
C ILE A 198 -28.00 12.61 -21.27
N ASP A 199 -27.47 11.75 -22.14
CA ASP A 199 -27.65 11.87 -23.59
C ASP A 199 -29.12 11.70 -23.99
N SER A 200 -29.85 10.81 -23.31
CA SER A 200 -31.29 10.62 -23.52
C SER A 200 -32.08 11.87 -23.10
N GLN A 201 -31.77 12.42 -21.92
CA GLN A 201 -32.40 13.64 -21.42
C GLN A 201 -32.12 14.84 -22.33
N GLN A 202 -30.90 14.97 -22.86
CA GLN A 202 -30.53 16.04 -23.77
C GLN A 202 -31.34 15.99 -25.07
N LYS A 203 -31.55 14.80 -25.64
CA LYS A 203 -32.39 14.62 -26.83
C LYS A 203 -33.84 15.04 -26.58
N GLU A 204 -34.39 14.71 -25.42
CA GLU A 204 -35.74 15.13 -25.05
C GLU A 204 -35.83 16.65 -24.90
N ILE A 205 -34.85 17.27 -24.25
CA ILE A 205 -34.75 18.73 -24.13
C ILE A 205 -34.71 19.40 -25.53
N ASP A 206 -33.93 18.87 -26.46
CA ASP A 206 -33.81 19.44 -27.80
C ASP A 206 -35.10 19.27 -28.63
N ALA A 207 -35.80 18.13 -28.47
CA ALA A 207 -37.10 17.91 -29.06
C ALA A 207 -38.15 18.89 -28.50
N LEU A 208 -38.21 19.07 -27.17
CA LEU A 208 -39.11 20.01 -26.52
C LEU A 208 -38.83 21.46 -26.93
N LYS A 209 -37.54 21.85 -27.02
CA LYS A 209 -37.15 23.19 -27.51
C LYS A 209 -37.61 23.42 -28.95
N SER A 210 -37.49 22.40 -29.81
CA SER A 210 -37.93 22.50 -31.21
C SER A 210 -39.45 22.67 -31.30
N GLN A 211 -40.21 21.92 -30.51
CA GLN A 211 -41.67 22.07 -30.42
C GLN A 211 -42.07 23.46 -29.91
N LEU A 212 -41.39 23.98 -28.89
CA LEU A 212 -41.64 25.32 -28.37
C LEU A 212 -41.39 26.40 -29.43
N GLN A 213 -40.31 26.28 -30.21
CA GLN A 213 -40.02 27.21 -31.29
C GLN A 213 -41.11 27.19 -32.36
N MET A 214 -41.58 25.99 -32.78
CA MET A 214 -42.67 25.87 -33.75
C MET A 214 -43.96 26.53 -33.27
N ILE A 215 -44.28 26.40 -31.97
CA ILE A 215 -45.45 27.06 -31.37
C ILE A 215 -45.28 28.58 -31.37
N MET A 216 -44.10 29.08 -31.04
CA MET A 216 -43.79 30.52 -31.06
C MET A 216 -43.94 31.09 -32.47
N ASP A 217 -43.38 30.41 -33.47
CA ASP A 217 -43.46 30.83 -34.88
C ASP A 217 -44.92 30.82 -35.39
N MET A 218 -45.73 29.86 -34.97
CA MET A 218 -47.17 29.84 -35.29
C MET A 218 -47.93 31.02 -34.66
N LEU A 219 -47.61 31.36 -33.40
CA LEU A 219 -48.23 32.50 -32.70
C LEU A 219 -47.86 33.84 -33.35
N ASP A 220 -46.59 34.01 -33.73
CA ASP A 220 -46.14 35.23 -34.40
C ASP A 220 -46.81 35.41 -35.78
N ASN A 221 -46.98 34.31 -36.54
CA ASN A 221 -47.71 34.34 -37.81
C ASN A 221 -49.20 34.69 -37.64
N ASP A 222 -49.89 34.12 -36.64
CA ASP A 222 -51.31 34.42 -36.38
C ASP A 222 -51.53 35.86 -35.85
N MET A 223 -50.54 36.41 -35.12
CA MET A 223 -50.53 37.81 -34.69
C MET A 223 -50.27 38.77 -35.85
N SER A 224 -49.40 38.39 -36.80
CA SER A 224 -49.15 39.17 -38.03
C SER A 224 -50.41 39.31 -38.88
N ASP A 225 -51.10 38.21 -39.16
CA ASP A 225 -52.27 38.16 -40.05
C ASP A 225 -53.45 39.01 -39.51
N LYS A 226 -53.61 39.07 -38.18
CA LYS A 226 -54.60 39.94 -37.50
C LYS A 226 -54.28 41.42 -37.57
N THR A 227 -53.03 41.82 -37.85
CA THR A 227 -52.64 43.24 -37.95
C THR A 227 -52.69 43.81 -39.36
N ASP A 228 -52.61 42.97 -40.40
CA ASP A 228 -52.67 43.42 -41.80
C ASP A 228 -54.10 43.66 -42.29
N SER A 229 -55.10 42.95 -41.76
CA SER A 229 -56.52 43.22 -42.10
C SER A 229 -57.07 44.57 -41.60
N LYS A 230 -56.25 45.38 -40.89
CA LYS A 230 -56.60 46.75 -40.47
C LYS A 230 -55.83 47.85 -41.20
N LYS A 231 -54.93 47.55 -42.14
CA LYS A 231 -54.08 48.56 -42.81
C LYS A 231 -54.52 49.00 -44.21
N ASP A 232 -55.63 48.49 -44.74
CA ASP A 232 -56.15 48.94 -46.04
C ASP A 232 -57.00 50.23 -46.00
N ASN A 233 -57.14 50.88 -44.83
CA ASN A 233 -57.72 52.22 -44.74
C ASN A 233 -56.96 53.06 -43.71
N ASP A 234 -55.84 53.67 -44.13
CA ASP A 234 -55.61 55.12 -43.97
C ASP A 234 -54.15 55.51 -44.25
N ASN A 235 -53.96 55.98 -45.47
CA ASN A 235 -53.22 57.18 -45.89
C ASN A 235 -52.22 57.86 -44.91
N LYS A 236 -51.05 58.21 -45.51
CA LYS A 236 -50.13 59.34 -45.24
C LYS A 236 -48.85 59.16 -44.39
N LYS A 237 -47.74 59.22 -45.16
CA LYS A 237 -46.41 59.84 -44.95
C LYS A 237 -45.37 59.14 -44.06
N PRO A 238 -44.10 59.04 -44.53
CA PRO A 238 -43.00 58.53 -43.72
C PRO A 238 -42.43 59.64 -42.83
N VAL A 239 -42.30 59.37 -41.52
CA VAL A 239 -41.50 60.20 -40.62
C VAL A 239 -40.20 59.46 -40.33
N LYS A 240 -39.09 60.03 -40.81
CA LYS A 240 -37.74 59.59 -40.44
C LYS A 240 -37.48 59.96 -38.98
N LEU A 241 -37.00 59.02 -38.17
CA LEU A 241 -36.37 59.34 -36.89
C LEU A 241 -35.11 58.51 -36.71
N SER A 242 -33.98 59.21 -36.81
CA SER A 242 -32.64 58.79 -36.42
C SER A 242 -32.58 58.52 -34.92
N MET A 243 -31.91 57.44 -34.49
CA MET A 243 -31.29 57.40 -33.16
C MET A 243 -30.11 56.43 -33.14
N ALA A 244 -29.10 56.88 -32.39
CA ALA A 244 -27.72 56.42 -32.37
C ALA A 244 -27.52 55.03 -31.78
N THR A 245 -26.51 54.31 -32.28
CA THR A 245 -25.96 53.13 -31.62
C THR A 245 -24.73 53.54 -30.83
N GLN A 246 -24.74 53.23 -29.53
CA GLN A 246 -23.58 53.29 -28.65
C GLN A 246 -23.43 51.91 -27.99
N LYS A 247 -22.60 51.06 -28.59
CA LYS A 247 -21.52 50.29 -27.96
C LYS A 247 -20.79 49.47 -29.02
#